data_AF-R9M782-F1
#
_entry.id   AF-R9M782-F1
#
_cell.length_a   1.000
_cell.length_b   1.000
_cell.length_c   1.000
_cell.angle_alpha   90.00
_cell.angle_beta   90.00
_cell.angle_gamma   90.00
#
_symmetry.space_group_name_H-M   'P 1'
#
loop_
_entity.id
_entity.type
_entity.pdbx_description
1 polymer ?
#
loop_
_entity_poly.entity_id
_entity_poly.type
_entity_poly.pdbx_seq_one_letter_code
_entity_poly.pdbx_strand_id
1 'polypeptide(L)'
;MFFTTSDSSLTLKGRTEVQGRPADRYEGAFSDELVWEAADGTLLYVSAPDGSALLEQAAESAAPWTGTPAEYEVGWALEGYTDPAALFSSGVGTWYWVRNHTLLELYYVNDPICPFRVPPGRMPEEVTVNGLPGLFWPSIFSREEWDARVAEECSDDPNSFMNWDTEEAAVLTWEDPETNTAFRISGIAEKEELLRTAESVTRKSP
;
A
#
# COMPACT_ATOMS: atom_id res chain seq x y z
N MET A 1 5.35 2.12 -10.93
CA MET A 1 6.36 1.44 -11.78
C MET A 1 7.41 0.89 -10.84
N PHE A 2 7.38 -0.42 -10.56
CA PHE A 2 8.35 -1.06 -9.68
C PHE A 2 9.48 -1.60 -10.55
N PHE A 3 10.72 -1.22 -10.26
CA PHE A 3 11.90 -1.87 -10.82
C PHE A 3 12.73 -2.39 -9.64
N THR A 4 12.80 -3.71 -9.50
CA THR A 4 13.86 -4.37 -8.74
C THR A 4 14.71 -5.15 -9.73
N THR A 5 15.96 -4.71 -9.90
CA THR A 5 16.96 -5.44 -10.67
C THR A 5 17.79 -6.29 -9.72
N SER A 6 17.30 -7.50 -9.45
CA SER A 6 18.13 -8.66 -9.09
C SER A 6 17.39 -9.93 -9.56
N ASP A 7 17.71 -10.35 -10.80
CA ASP A 7 17.27 -11.60 -11.44
C ASP A 7 15.81 -12.05 -11.14
N SER A 8 14.85 -11.16 -11.37
CA SER A 8 13.41 -11.42 -11.31
C SER A 8 12.93 -12.08 -12.61
N SER A 9 13.56 -13.18 -13.02
CA SER A 9 13.16 -13.90 -14.23
C SER A 9 11.87 -14.69 -14.01
N LEU A 10 10.74 -14.06 -14.33
CA LEU A 10 9.45 -14.74 -14.48
C LEU A 10 9.55 -15.75 -15.64
N THR A 11 9.26 -17.01 -15.36
CA THR A 11 9.22 -18.08 -16.36
C THR A 11 7.78 -18.41 -16.68
N LEU A 12 7.41 -18.38 -17.97
CA LEU A 12 6.10 -18.84 -18.42
C LEU A 12 5.93 -20.34 -18.11
N LYS A 13 4.91 -20.68 -17.34
CA LYS A 13 4.61 -22.07 -16.95
C LYS A 13 3.46 -22.69 -17.71
N GLY A 14 2.55 -21.87 -18.23
CA GLY A 14 1.49 -22.37 -19.06
C GLY A 14 0.39 -21.34 -19.26
N ARG A 15 -0.73 -21.83 -19.80
CA ARG A 15 -1.94 -21.05 -20.01
C ARG A 15 -3.08 -21.58 -19.17
N THR A 16 -3.89 -20.67 -18.68
CA THR A 16 -5.15 -20.93 -18.00
C THR A 16 -6.23 -20.04 -18.59
N GLU A 17 -7.41 -20.03 -17.96
CA GLU A 17 -8.48 -19.08 -18.25
C GLU A 17 -8.74 -18.22 -17.02
N VAL A 18 -9.01 -16.93 -17.24
CA VAL A 18 -9.52 -15.99 -16.24
C VAL A 18 -10.74 -15.32 -16.86
N GLN A 19 -11.90 -15.42 -16.20
CA GLN A 19 -13.16 -14.82 -16.66
C GLN A 19 -13.53 -15.25 -18.10
N GLY A 20 -13.21 -16.50 -18.44
CA GLY A 20 -13.42 -17.08 -19.77
C GLY A 20 -12.48 -16.55 -20.86
N ARG A 21 -11.36 -15.93 -20.48
CA ARG A 21 -10.35 -15.37 -21.39
C ARG A 21 -9.00 -16.05 -21.19
N PRO A 22 -8.19 -16.20 -22.26
CA PRO A 22 -6.86 -16.76 -22.13
C PRO A 22 -5.99 -15.93 -21.19
N ALA A 23 -5.31 -16.60 -20.26
CA ALA A 23 -4.36 -16.01 -19.33
C ALA A 23 -3.04 -16.77 -19.37
N ASP A 24 -1.93 -16.06 -19.36
CA ASP A 24 -0.58 -16.63 -19.25
C ASP A 24 -0.16 -16.63 -17.77
N ARG A 25 0.33 -17.79 -17.29
CA ARG A 25 0.82 -17.97 -15.91
C ARG A 25 2.34 -17.96 -15.89
N TYR A 26 2.90 -17.12 -15.03
CA TYR A 26 4.32 -17.00 -14.80
C TYR A 26 4.66 -17.40 -13.36
N GLU A 27 5.80 -18.08 -13.19
CA GLU A 27 6.39 -18.34 -11.87
C GLU A 27 7.74 -17.65 -11.80
N GLY A 28 7.98 -16.91 -10.72
CA GLY A 28 9.23 -16.23 -10.41
C GLY A 28 9.82 -16.68 -9.08
N ALA A 29 11.02 -16.20 -8.77
CA ALA A 29 11.69 -16.52 -7.50
C ALA A 29 11.00 -15.91 -6.27
N PHE A 30 10.21 -14.83 -6.47
CA PHE A 30 9.58 -14.07 -5.39
C PHE A 30 8.04 -14.01 -5.49
N SER A 31 7.49 -14.27 -6.67
CA SER A 31 6.06 -14.19 -6.91
C SER A 31 5.64 -15.00 -8.14
N ASP A 32 4.41 -15.49 -8.09
CA ASP A 32 3.69 -16.00 -9.25
C ASP A 32 2.79 -14.90 -9.82
N GLU A 33 2.61 -14.89 -11.13
CA GLU A 33 1.77 -13.91 -11.82
C GLU A 33 0.79 -14.57 -12.79
N LEU A 34 -0.41 -14.01 -12.86
CA LEU A 34 -1.37 -14.27 -13.92
C LEU A 34 -1.56 -12.98 -14.72
N VAL A 35 -1.40 -13.08 -16.04
CA VAL A 35 -1.55 -11.96 -16.97
C VAL A 35 -2.62 -12.30 -18.00
N TRP A 36 -3.61 -11.42 -18.18
CA TRP A 36 -4.67 -11.62 -19.17
C TRP A 36 -5.16 -10.30 -19.75
N GLU A 37 -5.81 -10.37 -20.91
CA GLU A 37 -6.42 -9.22 -21.56
C GLU A 37 -7.92 -9.16 -21.23
N ALA A 38 -8.38 -8.04 -20.69
CA ALA A 38 -9.79 -7.80 -20.38
C ALA A 38 -10.63 -7.62 -21.66
N ALA A 39 -11.95 -7.47 -21.50
CA ALA A 39 -12.87 -7.35 -22.63
C ALA A 39 -12.70 -6.10 -23.49
N ASP A 40 -12.15 -5.04 -22.90
CA ASP A 40 -11.87 -3.77 -23.54
C ASP A 40 -10.44 -3.67 -24.12
N GLY A 41 -9.65 -4.74 -24.02
CA GLY A 41 -8.26 -4.77 -24.47
C GLY A 41 -7.23 -4.32 -23.42
N THR A 42 -7.67 -4.02 -22.18
CA THR A 42 -6.75 -3.68 -21.09
C THR A 42 -5.97 -4.91 -20.65
N LEU A 43 -4.64 -4.79 -20.56
CA LEU A 43 -3.79 -5.85 -19.99
C LEU A 43 -3.81 -5.75 -18.46
N LEU A 44 -4.24 -6.82 -17.80
CA LEU A 44 -4.30 -6.94 -16.35
C LEU A 44 -3.29 -7.99 -15.87
N TYR A 45 -2.78 -7.80 -14.66
CA TYR A 45 -2.04 -8.83 -13.97
C TYR A 45 -2.36 -8.85 -12.47
N VAL A 46 -2.28 -10.03 -11.87
CA VAL A 46 -2.25 -10.21 -10.42
C VAL A 46 -0.95 -10.90 -10.08
N SER A 47 -0.32 -10.47 -8.99
CA SER A 47 0.90 -11.05 -8.44
C SER A 47 0.65 -11.47 -7.00
N ALA A 48 1.14 -12.63 -6.61
CA ALA A 48 1.09 -13.09 -5.23
C ALA A 48 2.41 -13.78 -4.86
N PRO A 49 2.91 -13.60 -3.62
CA PRO A 49 3.96 -14.45 -3.11
C PRO A 49 3.44 -15.90 -3.06
N ASP A 50 4.18 -16.80 -3.69
CA ASP A 50 4.06 -18.26 -3.60
C ASP A 50 2.77 -18.91 -4.14
N GLY A 51 2.68 -19.13 -5.46
CA GLY A 51 1.87 -20.20 -6.09
C GLY A 51 0.42 -20.38 -5.66
N SER A 52 -0.18 -19.38 -5.03
CA SER A 52 -1.33 -19.57 -4.17
C SER A 52 -2.60 -19.74 -4.98
N ALA A 53 -3.51 -20.60 -4.51
CA ALA A 53 -4.87 -20.70 -5.05
C ALA A 53 -5.64 -19.36 -4.97
N LEU A 54 -5.13 -18.39 -4.22
CA LEU A 54 -5.66 -17.03 -4.14
C LEU A 54 -5.37 -16.23 -5.42
N LEU A 55 -4.34 -16.57 -6.19
CA LEU A 55 -3.98 -15.86 -7.42
C LEU A 55 -5.10 -15.95 -8.47
N GLU A 56 -5.59 -17.17 -8.71
CA GLU A 56 -6.71 -17.41 -9.63
C GLU A 56 -8.01 -16.79 -9.10
N GLN A 57 -8.29 -16.92 -7.79
CA GLN A 57 -9.48 -16.31 -7.19
C GLN A 57 -9.47 -14.78 -7.27
N ALA A 58 -8.32 -14.15 -7.06
CA ALA A 58 -8.15 -12.71 -7.20
C ALA A 58 -8.32 -12.28 -8.66
N ALA A 59 -7.74 -13.02 -9.60
CA ALA A 59 -7.90 -12.75 -11.03
C ALA A 59 -9.37 -12.88 -11.48
N GLU A 60 -10.07 -13.93 -11.03
CA GLU A 60 -11.48 -14.15 -11.35
C GLU A 60 -12.41 -13.09 -10.74
N SER A 61 -12.05 -12.52 -9.59
CA SER A 61 -12.84 -11.48 -8.93
C SER A 61 -12.54 -10.06 -9.42
N ALA A 62 -11.53 -9.88 -10.28
CA ALA A 62 -11.14 -8.56 -10.78
C ALA A 62 -12.29 -7.91 -11.59
N ALA A 63 -12.73 -6.73 -11.18
CA ALA A 63 -13.76 -5.97 -11.88
C ALA A 63 -13.36 -4.49 -11.95
N PRO A 64 -13.70 -3.79 -13.05
CA PRO A 64 -13.52 -2.35 -13.12
C PRO A 64 -14.31 -1.66 -11.99
N TRP A 65 -13.65 -0.74 -11.31
CA TRP A 65 -14.32 0.11 -10.34
C TRP A 65 -15.18 1.16 -11.06
N THR A 66 -16.45 1.31 -10.64
CA THR A 66 -17.46 2.15 -11.32
C THR A 66 -18.03 3.26 -10.44
N GLY A 67 -17.46 3.45 -9.24
CA GLY A 67 -17.89 4.49 -8.31
C GLY A 67 -17.57 5.91 -8.79
N THR A 68 -18.04 6.89 -8.03
CA THR A 68 -17.66 8.30 -8.24
C THR A 68 -16.48 8.62 -7.33
N PRO A 69 -15.29 9.00 -7.86
CA PRO A 69 -14.10 9.10 -7.04
C PRO A 69 -14.20 10.29 -6.08
N ALA A 70 -13.93 10.02 -4.81
CA ALA A 70 -13.61 11.06 -3.86
C ALA A 70 -12.08 11.16 -3.79
N GLU A 71 -11.55 12.26 -4.31
CA GLU A 71 -10.12 12.54 -4.24
C GLU A 71 -9.77 13.29 -2.96
N TYR A 72 -8.59 13.00 -2.45
CA TYR A 72 -8.03 13.64 -1.27
C TYR A 72 -6.70 14.31 -1.59
N GLU A 73 -6.33 15.28 -0.77
CA GLU A 73 -5.02 15.92 -0.76
C GLU A 73 -4.49 15.95 0.66
N VAL A 74 -3.17 16.02 0.79
CA VAL A 74 -2.48 16.03 2.09
C VAL A 74 -1.88 17.42 2.28
N GLY A 75 -2.39 18.17 3.26
CA GLY A 75 -2.00 19.55 3.50
C GLY A 75 -0.72 19.71 4.33
N TRP A 76 -0.18 18.64 4.88
CA TRP A 76 1.01 18.67 5.73
C TRP A 76 2.07 17.66 5.26
N ALA A 77 3.33 18.12 5.21
CA ALA A 77 4.49 17.29 4.93
C ALA A 77 5.27 17.06 6.23
N LEU A 78 5.72 15.82 6.45
CA LEU A 78 6.59 15.48 7.58
C LEU A 78 7.95 16.17 7.46
N GLU A 79 8.42 16.75 8.57
CA GLU A 79 9.72 17.39 8.60
C GLU A 79 10.84 16.38 8.31
N GLY A 80 11.77 16.77 7.43
CA GLY A 80 12.91 15.94 7.04
C GLY A 80 12.59 14.86 6.00
N TYR A 81 11.34 14.67 5.60
CA TYR A 81 10.99 13.81 4.48
C TYR A 81 11.10 14.54 3.14
N THR A 82 11.38 13.80 2.06
CA THR A 82 11.39 14.32 0.69
C THR A 82 10.01 14.78 0.23
N ASP A 83 9.95 15.54 -0.87
CA ASP A 83 8.70 15.80 -1.58
C ASP A 83 7.97 14.47 -1.88
N PRO A 84 6.66 14.38 -1.62
CA PRO A 84 5.95 13.13 -1.80
C PRO A 84 5.85 12.75 -3.27
N ALA A 85 6.19 11.50 -3.58
CA ALA A 85 5.71 10.88 -4.80
C ALA A 85 4.24 10.49 -4.58
N ALA A 86 3.36 10.83 -5.53
CA ALA A 86 1.95 10.51 -5.45
C ALA A 86 1.49 9.69 -6.66
N LEU A 87 0.72 8.64 -6.40
CA LEU A 87 0.12 7.77 -7.41
C LEU A 87 -1.39 7.81 -7.23
N PHE A 88 -2.12 8.09 -8.30
CA PHE A 88 -3.57 8.19 -8.27
C PHE A 88 -4.19 7.33 -9.36
N SER A 89 -5.29 6.68 -8.99
CA SER A 89 -6.19 5.94 -9.84
C SER A 89 -7.62 6.34 -9.49
N SER A 90 -8.60 6.01 -10.33
CA SER A 90 -10.00 6.11 -9.94
C SER A 90 -10.23 5.29 -8.67
N GLY A 91 -10.73 5.95 -7.61
CA GLY A 91 -11.06 5.28 -6.35
C GLY A 91 -9.89 5.08 -5.39
N VAL A 92 -8.65 5.40 -5.77
CA VAL A 92 -7.45 5.05 -4.97
C VAL A 92 -6.40 6.14 -5.09
N GLY A 93 -5.75 6.48 -3.98
CA GLY A 93 -4.55 7.29 -4.02
C GLY A 93 -3.53 6.93 -2.96
N THR A 94 -2.27 7.11 -3.34
CA THR A 94 -1.12 6.85 -2.48
C THR A 94 -0.16 8.02 -2.50
N TRP A 95 0.36 8.37 -1.33
CA TRP A 95 1.51 9.25 -1.17
C TRP A 95 2.64 8.52 -0.47
N TYR A 96 3.85 8.71 -0.98
CA TYR A 96 5.07 8.16 -0.44
C TYR A 96 6.02 9.29 -0.06
N TRP A 97 6.47 9.27 1.18
CA TRP A 97 7.54 10.13 1.66
C TRP A 97 8.72 9.26 2.07
N VAL A 98 9.94 9.67 1.73
CA VAL A 98 11.16 8.96 2.14
C VAL A 98 12.04 9.85 2.98
N ARG A 99 12.60 9.29 4.06
CA ARG A 99 13.60 9.94 4.91
C ARG A 99 14.59 8.90 5.40
N ASN A 100 15.88 9.04 5.08
CA ASN A 100 16.93 8.14 5.58
C ASN A 100 16.55 6.65 5.42
N HIS A 101 16.19 6.22 4.20
CA HIS A 101 15.71 4.85 3.90
C HIS A 101 14.44 4.40 4.64
N THR A 102 13.76 5.33 5.32
CA THR A 102 12.46 5.11 5.94
C THR A 102 11.36 5.57 4.99
N LEU A 103 10.41 4.69 4.71
CA LEU A 103 9.20 4.98 3.95
C LEU A 103 8.06 5.35 4.91
N LEU A 104 7.38 6.44 4.61
CA LEU A 104 6.01 6.67 5.07
C LEU A 104 5.07 6.60 3.88
N GLU A 105 4.01 5.82 4.01
CA GLU A 105 2.97 5.68 3.02
C GLU A 105 1.63 6.14 3.59
N LEU A 106 0.93 7.04 2.89
CA LEU A 106 -0.49 7.29 3.08
C LEU A 106 -1.24 6.67 1.91
N TYR A 107 -2.26 5.87 2.20
CA TYR A 107 -3.06 5.18 1.23
C TYR A 107 -4.54 5.37 1.53
N TYR A 108 -5.36 5.62 0.50
CA TYR A 108 -6.82 5.59 0.63
C TYR A 108 -7.48 4.82 -0.49
N VAL A 109 -8.63 4.25 -0.18
CA VAL A 109 -9.48 3.49 -1.12
C VAL A 109 -10.93 3.88 -0.91
N ASN A 110 -11.60 4.34 -1.96
CA ASN A 110 -13.05 4.53 -2.02
C ASN A 110 -13.72 3.16 -2.19
N ASP A 111 -14.84 2.93 -1.49
CA ASP A 111 -15.61 1.68 -1.54
C ASP A 111 -14.74 0.41 -1.32
N PRO A 112 -13.97 0.34 -0.21
CA PRO A 112 -13.07 -0.79 0.04
C PRO A 112 -13.86 -2.10 0.17
N ILE A 113 -13.45 -3.12 -0.59
CA ILE A 113 -14.08 -4.46 -0.55
C ILE A 113 -13.65 -5.24 0.71
N CYS A 114 -12.53 -4.87 1.32
CA CYS A 114 -12.03 -5.42 2.57
C CYS A 114 -11.30 -4.35 3.39
N PRO A 115 -11.22 -4.51 4.72
CA PRO A 115 -10.41 -3.63 5.56
C PRO A 115 -8.92 -3.71 5.20
N PHE A 116 -8.16 -2.67 5.54
CA PHE A 116 -6.72 -2.72 5.40
C PHE A 116 -6.10 -3.83 6.25
N ARG A 117 -5.00 -4.40 5.74
CA ARG A 117 -4.12 -5.23 6.57
C ARG A 117 -3.60 -4.37 7.73
N VAL A 118 -3.81 -4.89 8.94
CA VAL A 118 -3.28 -4.34 10.18
C VAL A 118 -2.21 -5.27 10.73
N PRO A 119 -1.35 -4.79 11.65
CA PRO A 119 -0.29 -5.61 12.17
C PRO A 119 -0.81 -6.81 12.99
N PRO A 120 -0.38 -8.04 12.69
CA PRO A 120 -0.90 -9.23 13.34
C PRO A 120 -0.50 -9.27 14.83
N GLY A 121 -1.45 -9.59 15.70
CA GLY A 121 -1.20 -9.79 17.13
C GLY A 121 -0.89 -8.53 17.94
N ARG A 122 -0.83 -7.34 17.31
CA ARG A 122 -0.67 -6.05 18.02
C ARG A 122 -2.04 -5.44 18.33
N MET A 123 -2.22 -4.98 19.57
CA MET A 123 -3.45 -4.31 20.00
C MET A 123 -3.43 -2.84 19.59
N PRO A 124 -4.51 -2.32 18.98
CA PRO A 124 -4.60 -0.90 18.66
C PRO A 124 -4.91 -0.04 19.90
N GLU A 125 -4.54 1.23 19.78
CA GLU A 125 -5.09 2.34 20.55
C GLU A 125 -6.20 3.01 19.76
N GLU A 126 -7.33 3.29 20.42
CA GLU A 126 -8.38 4.13 19.84
C GLU A 126 -7.91 5.59 19.78
N VAL A 127 -8.13 6.23 18.64
CA VAL A 127 -7.76 7.63 18.39
C VAL A 127 -8.89 8.36 17.66
N THR A 128 -8.71 9.66 17.46
CA THR A 128 -9.64 10.49 16.70
C THR A 128 -8.85 11.25 15.64
N VAL A 129 -9.35 11.26 14.40
CA VAL A 129 -8.79 12.02 13.27
C VAL A 129 -9.87 12.98 12.78
N ASN A 130 -9.69 14.28 12.97
CA ASN A 130 -10.70 15.29 12.58
C ASN A 130 -12.14 14.98 13.09
N GLY A 131 -12.26 14.41 14.29
CA GLY A 131 -13.54 14.01 14.87
C GLY A 131 -14.06 12.62 14.44
N LEU A 132 -13.39 11.95 13.51
CA LEU A 132 -13.70 10.59 13.06
C LEU A 132 -12.95 9.56 13.91
N PRO A 133 -13.56 8.39 14.22
CA PRO A 133 -12.88 7.32 14.93
C PRO A 133 -11.74 6.73 14.09
N GLY A 134 -10.63 6.42 14.73
CA GLY A 134 -9.49 5.73 14.12
C GLY A 134 -8.82 4.75 15.08
N LEU A 135 -7.95 3.92 14.52
CA LEU A 135 -7.16 2.93 15.25
C LEU A 135 -5.67 3.14 14.94
N PHE A 136 -4.85 3.18 15.99
CA PHE A 136 -3.40 3.35 15.90
C PHE A 136 -2.67 2.16 16.48
N TRP A 137 -1.69 1.63 15.74
CA TRP A 137 -0.74 0.62 16.20
C TRP A 137 0.66 1.25 16.25
N PRO A 138 1.34 1.29 17.41
CA PRO A 138 2.68 1.83 17.50
C PRO A 138 3.69 0.92 16.81
N SER A 139 4.72 1.51 16.21
CA SER A 139 5.90 0.81 15.68
C SER A 139 6.56 -0.07 16.75
N ILE A 140 7.13 -1.21 16.35
CA ILE A 140 7.93 -2.03 17.28
C ILE A 140 9.35 -1.47 17.47
N PHE A 141 9.77 -0.56 16.60
CA PHE A 141 11.03 0.17 16.69
C PHE A 141 10.78 1.64 17.03
N SER A 142 11.58 2.19 17.92
CA SER A 142 11.75 3.64 18.00
C SER A 142 12.42 4.17 16.72
N ARG A 143 12.32 5.48 16.49
CA ARG A 143 12.98 6.13 15.37
C ARG A 143 14.51 5.93 15.41
N GLU A 144 15.12 6.03 16.58
CA GLU A 144 16.56 5.83 16.78
C GLU A 144 16.99 4.38 16.55
N GLU A 145 16.19 3.41 17.01
CA GLU A 145 16.46 1.98 16.80
C GLU A 145 16.43 1.65 15.30
N TRP A 146 15.46 2.20 14.58
CA TRP A 146 15.38 2.04 13.14
C TRP A 146 16.56 2.71 12.41
N ASP A 147 16.89 3.96 12.76
CA ASP A 147 18.01 4.67 12.14
C ASP A 147 19.35 3.94 12.38
N ALA A 148 19.55 3.34 13.56
CA ALA A 148 20.72 2.52 13.85
C ALA A 148 20.76 1.24 12.99
N ARG A 149 19.61 0.58 12.81
CA ARG A 149 19.47 -0.61 11.97
C ARG A 149 19.75 -0.30 10.50
N VAL A 150 19.20 0.80 9.98
CA VAL A 150 19.48 1.32 8.64
C VAL A 150 20.99 1.54 8.45
N ALA A 151 21.67 2.14 9.43
CA ALA A 151 23.10 2.40 9.36
C ALA A 151 23.96 1.12 9.36
N GLU A 152 23.49 0.03 9.97
CA GLU A 152 24.17 -1.27 9.97
C GLU A 152 23.92 -2.07 8.68
N GLU A 153 22.68 -2.06 8.18
CA GLU A 153 22.20 -2.98 7.14
C GLU A 153 22.18 -2.38 5.72
N CYS A 154 22.21 -1.05 5.56
CA CYS A 154 22.22 -0.42 4.22
C CYS A 154 23.57 -0.62 3.50
N SER A 155 23.73 -1.77 2.85
CA SER A 155 24.74 -2.00 1.83
C SER A 155 24.27 -1.42 0.49
N ASP A 156 24.85 -0.31 0.03
CA ASP A 156 24.86 0.31 -1.32
C ASP A 156 23.56 0.40 -2.18
N ASP A 157 22.47 -0.31 -1.90
CA ASP A 157 21.18 -0.26 -2.58
C ASP A 157 20.10 0.33 -1.65
N PRO A 158 19.65 1.57 -1.91
CA PRO A 158 18.69 2.27 -1.06
C PRO A 158 17.31 1.61 -0.98
N ASN A 159 16.95 0.73 -1.92
CA ASN A 159 15.63 0.12 -2.00
C ASN A 159 15.54 -1.24 -1.28
N SER A 160 16.66 -1.88 -0.95
CA SER A 160 16.66 -3.20 -0.33
C SER A 160 16.24 -3.18 1.15
N PHE A 161 16.29 -2.01 1.78
CA PHE A 161 16.13 -1.85 3.22
C PHE A 161 15.07 -0.81 3.61
N MET A 162 13.91 -0.82 2.94
CA MET A 162 12.78 0.02 3.34
C MET A 162 11.71 -0.79 4.09
N ASN A 163 11.03 -0.14 5.04
CA ASN A 163 9.93 -0.69 5.85
C ASN A 163 8.62 -0.84 5.05
N TRP A 164 8.64 -1.65 4.00
CA TRP A 164 7.46 -1.86 3.15
C TRP A 164 6.30 -2.57 3.87
N ASP A 165 6.60 -3.36 4.91
CA ASP A 165 5.58 -4.09 5.66
C ASP A 165 5.03 -3.27 6.85
N THR A 166 3.72 -3.37 7.01
CA THR A 166 2.96 -2.94 8.18
C THR A 166 3.26 -3.73 9.45
N GLU A 167 3.84 -4.94 9.38
CA GLU A 167 4.06 -5.80 10.56
C GLU A 167 4.94 -5.15 11.63
N GLU A 168 5.97 -4.40 11.23
CA GLU A 168 6.91 -3.74 12.15
C GLU A 168 6.60 -2.25 12.31
N ALA A 169 6.08 -1.60 11.27
CA ALA A 169 5.84 -0.16 11.22
C ALA A 169 4.71 0.30 12.16
N ALA A 170 4.64 1.60 12.44
CA ALA A 170 3.42 2.18 12.99
C ALA A 170 2.33 2.18 11.91
N VAL A 171 1.07 2.00 12.31
CA VAL A 171 -0.10 2.01 11.41
C VAL A 171 -1.20 2.86 12.02
N LEU A 172 -1.79 3.75 11.24
CA LEU A 172 -2.99 4.52 11.60
C LEU A 172 -4.06 4.28 10.54
N THR A 173 -5.27 3.87 10.94
CA THR A 173 -6.41 3.73 10.03
C THR A 173 -7.61 4.54 10.52
N TRP A 174 -8.36 5.12 9.59
CA TRP A 174 -9.65 5.77 9.84
C TRP A 174 -10.51 5.71 8.57
N GLU A 175 -11.78 6.06 8.68
CA GLU A 175 -12.73 6.03 7.58
C GLU A 175 -13.49 7.35 7.47
N ASP A 176 -13.74 7.79 6.23
CA ASP A 176 -14.70 8.84 5.91
C ASP A 176 -16.03 8.21 5.47
N PRO A 177 -17.06 8.24 6.33
CA PRO A 177 -18.35 7.62 6.05
C PRO A 177 -19.17 8.37 4.98
N GLU A 178 -18.88 9.64 4.69
CA GLU A 178 -19.63 10.41 3.69
C GLU A 178 -19.35 9.92 2.27
N THR A 179 -18.14 9.42 2.06
CA THR A 179 -17.62 8.95 0.76
C THR A 179 -17.35 7.45 0.74
N ASN A 180 -17.56 6.77 1.87
CA ASN A 180 -17.18 5.37 2.06
C ASN A 180 -15.70 5.12 1.73
N THR A 181 -14.81 5.99 2.23
CA THR A 181 -13.37 5.92 1.98
C THR A 181 -12.63 5.44 3.21
N ALA A 182 -11.80 4.40 3.06
CA ALA A 182 -10.88 3.99 4.10
C ALA A 182 -9.49 4.60 3.87
N PHE A 183 -8.82 4.97 4.96
CA PHE A 183 -7.45 5.48 4.96
C PHE A 183 -6.52 4.61 5.80
N ARG A 184 -5.25 4.55 5.38
CA ARG A 184 -4.14 3.99 6.14
C ARG A 184 -2.93 4.91 6.01
N ILE A 185 -2.28 5.23 7.12
CA ILE A 185 -0.89 5.69 7.12
C ILE A 185 -0.02 4.63 7.76
N SER A 186 1.13 4.32 7.17
CA SER A 186 2.11 3.42 7.76
C SER A 186 3.54 3.90 7.57
N GLY A 187 4.37 3.72 8.59
CA GLY A 187 5.80 3.99 8.55
C GLY A 187 6.46 4.01 9.92
N ILE A 188 7.77 4.26 9.97
CA ILE A 188 8.48 4.48 11.24
C ILE A 188 8.32 5.94 11.64
N ALA A 189 7.29 6.22 12.43
CA ALA A 189 6.96 7.53 12.94
C ALA A 189 6.19 7.45 14.25
N GLU A 190 6.23 8.53 15.01
CA GLU A 190 5.49 8.66 16.26
C GLU A 190 4.01 8.89 16.02
N LYS A 191 3.19 8.63 17.04
CA LYS A 191 1.73 8.76 16.97
C LYS A 191 1.29 10.15 16.53
N GLU A 192 1.86 11.19 17.12
CA GLU A 192 1.51 12.59 16.85
C GLU A 192 1.83 13.00 15.41
N GLU A 193 2.90 12.43 14.83
CA GLU A 193 3.28 12.67 13.44
C GLU A 193 2.28 12.05 12.46
N LEU A 194 1.84 10.81 12.73
CA LEU A 194 0.80 10.16 11.93
C LEU A 194 -0.54 10.88 12.05
N LEU A 195 -0.94 11.25 13.27
CA LEU A 195 -2.18 11.98 13.52
C LEU A 195 -2.18 13.32 12.81
N ARG A 196 -1.10 14.11 12.91
CA ARG A 196 -1.00 15.40 12.24
C ARG A 196 -1.07 15.27 10.71
N THR A 197 -0.46 14.23 10.15
CA THR A 197 -0.56 13.93 8.72
C THR A 197 -2.00 13.58 8.35
N ALA A 198 -2.65 12.69 9.10
CA ALA A 198 -4.04 12.28 8.89
C ALA A 198 -5.03 13.44 9.00
N GLU A 199 -4.85 14.32 9.99
CA GLU A 199 -5.69 15.50 10.21
C GLU A 199 -5.53 16.55 9.09
N SER A 200 -4.41 16.52 8.37
CA SER A 200 -4.18 17.39 7.22
C SER A 200 -4.84 16.89 5.93
N VAL A 201 -5.40 15.69 5.93
CA VAL A 201 -6.07 15.10 4.77
C VAL A 201 -7.39 15.81 4.54
N THR A 202 -7.53 16.42 3.38
CA THR A 202 -8.76 17.12 2.97
C THR A 202 -9.29 16.57 1.66
N ARG A 203 -10.62 16.49 1.54
CA ARG A 203 -11.26 16.14 0.28
C ARG A 203 -11.04 17.26 -0.71
N LYS A 204 -10.61 16.93 -1.93
CA LYS A 204 -10.54 17.92 -3.02
C LYS A 204 -11.95 18.38 -3.38
N SER A 205 -12.09 19.68 -3.58
CA SER A 205 -13.33 20.22 -4.13
C SER A 205 -13.48 19.78 -5.59
N PRO A 206 -14.68 19.36 -6.03
CA PRO A 206 -14.94 18.99 -7.41
C PRO A 206 -14.79 20.16 -8.39
#